data_AF-A0A9X5IQY5-F1
#
_entry.id   AF-A0A9X5IQY5-F1
#
_cell.length_a   1.000
_cell.length_b   1.000
_cell.length_c   1.000
_cell.angle_alpha   90.00
_cell.angle_beta   90.00
_cell.angle_gamma   90.00
#
_symmetry.space_group_name_H-M   'P 1'
#
loop_
_entity.id
_entity.type
_entity.pdbx_description
1 polymer ?
#
loop_
_entity_poly.entity_id
_entity_poly.type
_entity_poly.pdbx_seq_one_letter_code
_entity_poly.pdbx_strand_id
1 'polypeptide(L)'
;MNNVECNGLKAETPDLSRFYKSRSRDTSLIETAKKMLVHGYTPGKTALLLRLPYDLVKGLYDNSWNPRCRKISNTSQYATKRMARMYFDSGAMLAKICADLQLPLFTVVTLLKREGITEKEMASRMPDHTDPLFVAYRETVARKQKNPQRRSPRLHY
;
A
#
# COMPACT_ATOMS: atom_id res chain seq x y z
N MET A 1 -56.64 -19.54 27.93
CA MET A 1 -56.32 -19.63 26.49
C MET A 1 -56.43 -18.23 25.92
N ASN A 2 -55.31 -17.51 25.82
CA ASN A 2 -55.28 -16.17 25.23
C ASN A 2 -54.43 -16.27 23.96
N ASN A 3 -55.08 -16.36 22.80
CA ASN A 3 -54.45 -16.20 21.51
C ASN A 3 -54.07 -14.72 21.35
N VAL A 4 -52.78 -14.43 21.46
CA VAL A 4 -52.22 -13.15 21.03
C VAL A 4 -51.96 -13.28 19.53
N GLU A 5 -52.86 -12.71 18.72
CA GLU A 5 -52.63 -12.55 17.29
C GLU A 5 -51.50 -11.54 17.07
N CYS A 6 -50.31 -12.06 16.75
CA CYS A 6 -49.21 -11.25 16.25
C CYS A 6 -49.60 -10.72 14.86
N ASN A 7 -50.12 -9.49 14.81
CA ASN A 7 -50.29 -8.75 13.57
C ASN A 7 -48.93 -8.55 12.90
N GLY A 8 -48.59 -9.46 11.98
CA GLY A 8 -47.47 -9.34 11.06
C GLY A 8 -47.76 -8.23 10.07
N LEU A 9 -47.50 -6.98 10.46
CA LEU A 9 -47.39 -5.86 9.53
C LEU A 9 -46.26 -6.21 8.55
N LYS A 10 -46.61 -6.73 7.38
CA LYS A 10 -45.71 -6.78 6.23
C LYS A 10 -45.39 -5.34 5.85
N ALA A 11 -44.36 -4.78 6.48
CA ALA A 11 -43.81 -3.51 6.06
C ALA A 11 -43.34 -3.69 4.61
N GLU A 12 -44.06 -3.06 3.68
CA GLU A 12 -43.66 -3.03 2.28
C GLU A 12 -42.25 -2.43 2.22
N THR A 13 -41.29 -3.24 1.79
CA THR A 13 -39.91 -2.77 1.64
C THR A 13 -39.92 -1.61 0.64
N PRO A 14 -39.34 -0.46 0.96
CA PRO A 14 -39.38 0.70 0.07
C PRO A 14 -38.76 0.34 -1.29
N ASP A 15 -39.39 0.77 -2.38
CA ASP A 15 -38.78 0.61 -3.71
C ASP A 15 -37.54 1.50 -3.84
N LEU A 16 -36.38 0.89 -3.69
CA LEU A 16 -35.07 1.54 -3.81
C LEU A 16 -34.56 1.59 -5.25
N SER A 17 -35.34 1.18 -6.25
CA SER A 17 -34.91 1.12 -7.65
C SER A 17 -34.39 2.47 -8.16
N ARG A 18 -35.07 3.57 -7.83
CA ARG A 18 -34.66 4.93 -8.20
C ARG A 18 -33.38 5.37 -7.48
N PHE A 19 -33.25 5.05 -6.20
CA PHE A 19 -32.07 5.35 -5.40
C PHE A 19 -30.83 4.68 -6.01
N TYR A 20 -30.93 3.39 -6.28
CA TYR A 20 -29.85 2.60 -6.88
C TYR A 20 -29.49 3.06 -8.30
N LYS A 21 -30.49 3.38 -9.14
CA LYS A 21 -30.29 3.94 -10.49
C LYS A 21 -29.61 5.32 -10.48
N SER A 22 -29.85 6.13 -9.46
CA SER A 22 -29.19 7.44 -9.32
C SER A 22 -27.72 7.24 -8.95
N ARG A 23 -27.44 6.42 -7.93
CA ARG A 23 -26.07 6.15 -7.48
C ARG A 23 -25.21 5.42 -8.51
N SER A 24 -25.80 4.53 -9.31
CA SER A 24 -25.06 3.84 -10.38
C SER A 24 -24.57 4.77 -11.49
N ARG A 25 -25.14 5.98 -11.61
CA ARG A 25 -24.73 7.00 -12.59
C ARG A 25 -23.69 7.98 -12.04
N ASP A 26 -23.42 7.95 -10.74
CA ASP A 26 -22.42 8.80 -10.10
C ASP A 26 -21.01 8.26 -10.40
N THR A 27 -20.28 8.98 -11.25
CA THR A 27 -18.94 8.60 -11.69
C THR A 27 -17.95 8.49 -10.52
N SER A 28 -18.09 9.34 -9.49
CA SER A 28 -17.21 9.34 -8.33
C SER A 28 -17.35 8.06 -7.49
N LEU A 29 -18.59 7.57 -7.35
CA LEU A 29 -18.88 6.31 -6.66
C LEU A 29 -18.34 5.11 -7.45
N ILE A 30 -18.48 5.13 -8.77
CA ILE A 30 -17.96 4.07 -9.65
C ILE A 30 -16.43 4.01 -9.61
N GLU A 31 -15.75 5.15 -9.64
CA GLU A 31 -14.28 5.21 -9.49
C GLU A 31 -13.83 4.73 -8.12
N THR A 32 -14.55 5.10 -7.06
CA THR A 32 -14.26 4.65 -5.69
C THR A 32 -14.46 3.13 -5.57
N ALA A 33 -15.54 2.59 -6.17
CA ALA A 33 -15.78 1.16 -6.23
C ALA A 33 -14.62 0.43 -6.92
N LYS A 34 -14.18 0.91 -8.09
CA LYS A 34 -13.02 0.36 -8.80
C LYS A 34 -11.76 0.37 -7.94
N LYS A 35 -11.44 1.48 -7.25
CA LYS A 35 -10.29 1.57 -6.34
C LYS A 35 -10.39 0.54 -5.21
N MET A 36 -11.54 0.42 -4.56
CA MET A 36 -11.76 -0.56 -3.49
C MET A 36 -11.55 -2.00 -3.97
N LEU A 37 -12.09 -2.35 -5.15
CA LEU A 37 -11.89 -3.66 -5.75
C LEU A 37 -10.40 -3.92 -6.06
N VAL A 38 -9.68 -2.93 -6.61
CA VAL A 38 -8.23 -3.00 -6.83
C VAL A 38 -7.45 -3.20 -5.53
N HIS A 39 -7.90 -2.59 -4.43
CA HIS A 39 -7.33 -2.77 -3.09
C HIS A 39 -7.70 -4.11 -2.43
N GLY A 40 -8.45 -4.98 -3.11
CA GLY A 40 -8.77 -6.33 -2.64
C GLY A 40 -10.06 -6.45 -1.83
N TYR A 41 -10.92 -5.43 -1.84
CA TYR A 41 -12.25 -5.55 -1.25
C TYR A 41 -13.12 -6.48 -2.10
N THR A 42 -13.88 -7.36 -1.45
CA THR A 42 -14.86 -8.23 -2.13
C THR A 42 -16.00 -7.41 -2.74
N PRO A 43 -16.62 -7.84 -3.85
CA PRO A 43 -17.76 -7.16 -4.46
C PRO A 43 -18.91 -6.88 -3.48
N GLY A 44 -19.24 -7.84 -2.60
CA GLY A 44 -20.30 -7.67 -1.59
C GLY A 44 -20.00 -6.54 -0.60
N LYS A 45 -18.79 -6.52 -0.04
CA LYS A 45 -18.34 -5.45 0.87
C LYS A 45 -18.37 -4.08 0.20
N THR A 46 -17.89 -3.98 -1.04
CA THR A 46 -17.87 -2.72 -1.81
C THR A 46 -19.29 -2.23 -2.12
N ALA A 47 -20.19 -3.13 -2.53
CA ALA A 47 -21.59 -2.82 -2.81
C ALA A 47 -22.32 -2.27 -1.57
N LEU A 48 -22.09 -2.90 -0.41
CA LEU A 48 -22.67 -2.46 0.86
C LEU A 48 -22.15 -1.08 1.29
N LEU A 49 -20.83 -0.86 1.28
CA LEU A 49 -20.21 0.39 1.72
C LEU A 49 -20.61 1.58 0.84
N LEU A 50 -20.65 1.38 -0.48
CA LEU A 50 -20.99 2.45 -1.43
C LEU A 50 -22.49 2.53 -1.74
N ARG A 51 -23.31 1.65 -1.15
CA ARG A 51 -24.75 1.52 -1.43
C ARG A 51 -25.02 1.42 -2.93
N LEU A 52 -24.26 0.57 -3.61
CA LEU A 52 -24.38 0.29 -5.04
C LEU A 52 -25.08 -1.06 -5.26
N PRO A 53 -25.74 -1.25 -6.42
CA PRO A 53 -26.28 -2.56 -6.80
C PRO A 53 -25.17 -3.61 -6.86
N TYR A 54 -25.43 -4.78 -6.30
CA TYR A 54 -24.45 -5.87 -6.28
C TYR A 54 -24.01 -6.28 -7.69
N ASP A 55 -24.97 -6.45 -8.61
CA ASP A 55 -24.68 -6.91 -9.99
C ASP A 55 -23.78 -5.94 -10.75
N LEU A 56 -23.95 -4.64 -10.51
CA LEU A 56 -23.08 -3.61 -11.08
C LEU A 56 -21.64 -3.75 -10.57
N VAL A 57 -21.47 -3.88 -9.26
CA VAL A 57 -20.14 -4.02 -8.63
C VAL A 57 -19.49 -5.35 -9.01
N LYS A 58 -20.28 -6.43 -9.13
CA LYS A 58 -19.81 -7.72 -9.64
C LYS A 58 -19.35 -7.60 -11.09
N GLY A 59 -20.11 -6.91 -11.95
CA GLY A 59 -19.68 -6.62 -13.32
C GLY A 59 -18.41 -5.77 -13.40
N LEU A 60 -18.24 -4.79 -12.49
CA LEU A 60 -16.99 -4.04 -12.36
C LEU A 60 -15.83 -4.93 -11.91
N TYR A 61 -16.07 -5.86 -11.00
CA TYR A 61 -15.07 -6.83 -10.57
C TYR A 61 -14.69 -7.75 -11.73
N ASP A 62 -15.64 -8.45 -12.33
CA ASP A 62 -15.36 -9.42 -13.40
C ASP A 62 -14.66 -8.77 -14.62
N ASN A 63 -14.98 -7.50 -14.95
CA ASN A 63 -14.40 -6.79 -16.11
C ASN A 63 -13.16 -5.92 -15.79
N SER A 64 -13.11 -5.26 -14.63
CA SER A 64 -12.03 -4.31 -14.25
C SER A 64 -11.03 -4.91 -13.26
N TRP A 65 -11.45 -5.88 -12.44
CA TRP A 65 -10.58 -6.63 -11.55
C TRP A 65 -9.94 -7.78 -12.33
N ASN A 66 -8.97 -7.45 -13.19
CA ASN A 66 -8.06 -8.47 -13.69
C ASN A 66 -6.87 -8.59 -12.72
N PRO A 67 -6.73 -9.67 -11.94
CA PRO A 67 -5.58 -9.86 -11.04
C PRO A 67 -4.24 -9.86 -11.79
N ARG A 68 -4.22 -10.09 -13.11
CA ARG A 68 -3.01 -9.96 -13.97
C ARG A 68 -2.59 -8.52 -14.23
N CYS A 69 -3.52 -7.56 -14.19
CA CYS A 69 -3.25 -6.15 -14.46
C CYS A 69 -3.07 -5.33 -13.17
N ARG A 70 -2.97 -5.98 -12.01
CA ARG A 70 -2.71 -5.32 -10.73
C ARG A 70 -1.36 -4.61 -10.80
N LYS A 71 -1.38 -3.30 -11.04
CA LYS A 71 -0.21 -2.45 -10.84
C LYS A 71 -0.01 -2.34 -9.34
N ILE A 72 0.93 -3.09 -8.78
CA ILE A 72 1.38 -2.90 -7.40
C ILE A 72 1.91 -1.47 -7.36
N SER A 73 1.16 -0.58 -6.72
CA SER A 73 1.67 0.76 -6.43
C SER A 73 2.81 0.59 -5.43
N ASN A 74 4.04 0.69 -5.92
CA ASN A 74 5.21 0.69 -5.04
C ASN A 74 4.98 1.74 -3.95
N THR A 75 5.27 1.40 -2.69
CA THR A 75 5.22 2.36 -1.60
C THR A 75 6.01 3.61 -2.00
N SER A 76 5.40 4.79 -1.78
CA SER A 76 6.03 6.06 -2.12
C SER A 76 7.42 6.15 -1.49
N GLN A 77 8.41 6.63 -2.24
CA GLN A 77 9.77 6.83 -1.71
C GLN A 77 9.76 7.70 -0.45
N TYR A 78 8.83 8.67 -0.35
CA TYR A 78 8.65 9.49 0.83
C TYR A 78 8.18 8.67 2.05
N ALA A 79 7.19 7.81 1.86
CA ALA A 79 6.68 6.94 2.93
C ALA A 79 7.76 5.96 3.40
N THR A 80 8.45 5.29 2.47
CA THR A 80 9.54 4.36 2.78
C THR A 80 10.67 5.04 3.57
N LYS A 81 11.05 6.25 3.16
CA LYS A 81 12.07 7.05 3.85
C LYS A 81 11.64 7.39 5.28
N ARG A 82 10.39 7.83 5.48
CA ARG A 82 9.85 8.12 6.82
C ARG A 82 9.79 6.88 7.69
N MET A 83 9.34 5.74 7.15
CA MET A 83 9.30 4.49 7.91
C MET A 83 10.69 4.07 8.35
N ALA A 84 11.70 4.09 7.46
CA ALA A 84 13.07 3.77 7.81
C ALA A 84 13.60 4.67 8.94
N ARG A 85 13.30 5.97 8.90
CA ARG A 85 13.66 6.91 9.97
C ARG A 85 12.96 6.56 11.29
N MET A 86 11.65 6.32 11.27
CA MET A 86 10.89 5.96 12.47
C MET A 86 11.40 4.67 13.14
N TYR A 87 11.71 3.65 12.34
CA TYR A 87 12.32 2.42 12.86
C TYR A 87 13.72 2.67 13.44
N PHE A 88 14.49 3.56 12.84
CA PHE A 88 15.79 3.92 13.40
C PHE A 88 15.60 4.68 14.72
N ASP A 89 14.71 5.66 14.78
CA ASP A 89 14.47 6.42 16.01
C ASP A 89 13.93 5.54 17.15
N SER A 90 13.21 4.46 16.84
CA SER A 90 12.77 3.47 17.84
C SER A 90 13.88 2.54 18.36
N GLY A 91 15.11 2.69 17.88
CA GLY A 91 16.27 1.90 18.32
C GLY A 91 16.43 0.56 17.60
N ALA A 92 15.69 0.29 16.52
CA ALA A 92 15.77 -0.98 15.81
C ALA A 92 17.15 -1.17 15.14
N MET A 93 17.61 -2.43 15.12
CA MET A 93 18.81 -2.84 14.37
C MET A 93 18.55 -2.75 12.86
N LEU A 94 19.57 -2.38 12.07
CA LEU A 94 19.39 -2.18 10.62
C LEU A 94 18.96 -3.46 9.89
N ALA A 95 19.36 -4.64 10.37
CA ALA A 95 18.88 -5.92 9.84
C ALA A 95 17.36 -6.07 9.97
N LYS A 96 16.79 -5.66 11.11
CA LYS A 96 15.34 -5.71 11.35
C LYS A 96 14.59 -4.75 10.43
N ILE A 97 15.12 -3.54 10.24
CA ILE A 97 14.56 -2.54 9.31
C ILE A 97 14.56 -3.09 7.87
N CYS A 98 15.65 -3.75 7.45
CA CYS A 98 15.75 -4.37 6.13
C CYS A 98 14.70 -5.46 5.93
N ALA A 99 14.50 -6.32 6.94
CA ALA A 99 13.51 -7.39 6.90
C ALA A 99 12.07 -6.85 6.83
N ASP A 100 11.72 -5.87 7.67
CA ASP A 100 10.36 -5.35 7.77
C ASP A 100 9.96 -4.51 6.56
N LEU A 101 10.89 -3.70 6.03
CA LEU A 101 10.65 -2.89 4.83
C LEU A 101 10.93 -3.65 3.53
N GLN A 102 11.47 -4.87 3.60
CA GLN A 102 11.92 -5.67 2.46
C GLN A 102 12.88 -4.90 1.54
N LEU A 103 13.85 -4.20 2.15
CA LEU A 103 14.85 -3.39 1.44
C LEU A 103 16.25 -3.94 1.68
N PRO A 104 17.16 -3.83 0.69
CA PRO A 104 18.55 -4.17 0.91
C PRO A 104 19.22 -3.13 1.82
N LEU A 105 20.22 -3.56 2.59
CA LEU A 105 20.93 -2.73 3.57
C LEU A 105 21.52 -1.45 2.96
N PHE A 106 22.06 -1.53 1.73
CA PHE A 106 22.54 -0.35 0.99
C PHE A 106 21.47 0.74 0.84
N THR A 107 20.23 0.35 0.54
CA THR A 107 19.12 1.29 0.37
C THR A 107 18.75 1.92 1.70
N VAL A 108 18.64 1.13 2.77
CA VAL A 108 18.34 1.64 4.12
C VAL A 108 19.40 2.65 4.57
N VAL A 109 20.68 2.29 4.48
CA VAL A 109 21.80 3.19 4.82
C VAL A 109 21.76 4.47 3.99
N THR A 110 21.47 4.38 2.69
CA THR A 110 21.35 5.56 1.82
C THR A 110 20.18 6.46 2.21
N LEU A 111 19.04 5.88 2.61
CA LEU A 111 17.88 6.64 3.09
C LEU A 111 18.19 7.36 4.40
N LEU A 112 18.80 6.67 5.36
CA LEU A 112 19.17 7.25 6.66
C LEU A 112 20.22 8.37 6.51
N LYS A 113 21.22 8.19 5.64
CA LYS A 113 22.19 9.25 5.30
C LYS A 113 21.53 10.49 4.73
N ARG A 114 20.52 10.32 3.86
CA ARG A 114 19.74 11.45 3.30
C ARG A 114 18.90 12.17 4.36
N GLU A 115 18.57 11.50 5.45
CA GLU A 115 17.88 12.07 6.62
C GLU A 115 18.85 12.69 7.64
N GLY A 116 20.14 12.73 7.33
CA GLY A 116 21.17 13.36 8.17
C GLY A 116 21.75 12.47 9.27
N ILE A 117 21.43 11.17 9.30
CA ILE A 117 22.01 10.24 10.26
C ILE A 117 23.46 9.95 9.87
N THR A 118 24.36 10.08 10.83
CA THR A 118 25.80 9.93 10.62
C THR A 118 26.22 8.46 10.56
N GLU A 119 27.36 8.18 9.91
CA GLU A 119 27.91 6.82 9.84
C GLU A 119 28.26 6.25 11.22
N LYS A 120 28.69 7.11 12.15
CA LYS A 120 29.02 6.71 13.54
C LYS A 120 27.78 6.20 14.28
N GLU A 121 26.65 6.89 14.14
CA GLU A 121 25.38 6.48 14.75
C GLU A 121 24.91 5.15 14.15
N MET A 122 24.97 5.00 12.82
CA MET A 122 24.59 3.75 12.15
C MET A 122 25.51 2.58 12.47
N ALA A 123 26.82 2.82 12.67
CA ALA A 123 27.80 1.77 12.91
C ALA A 123 27.46 0.92 14.14
N SER A 124 26.90 1.53 15.19
CA SER A 124 26.45 0.81 16.40
C SER A 124 25.28 -0.17 16.16
N ARG A 125 24.60 -0.07 15.01
CA ARG A 125 23.40 -0.85 14.66
C ARG A 125 23.56 -1.63 13.37
N MET A 126 24.79 -1.69 12.86
CA MET A 126 25.14 -2.45 11.68
C MET A 126 25.11 -3.94 12.02
N PRO A 127 24.64 -4.81 11.11
CA PRO A 127 24.79 -6.26 11.27
C PRO A 127 26.28 -6.65 11.26
N ASP A 128 26.56 -7.84 11.79
CA ASP A 128 27.91 -8.39 11.87
C ASP A 128 28.59 -8.47 10.51
N HIS A 129 29.92 -8.35 10.50
CA HIS A 129 30.70 -8.34 9.26
C HIS A 129 30.62 -9.65 8.46
N THR A 130 30.30 -10.76 9.13
CA THR A 130 30.10 -12.08 8.53
C THR A 130 28.67 -12.34 8.10
N ASP A 131 27.72 -11.46 8.46
CA ASP A 131 26.32 -11.58 8.07
C ASP A 131 26.18 -11.45 6.54
N PRO A 132 25.44 -12.35 5.87
CA PRO A 132 25.17 -12.25 4.43
C PRO A 132 24.66 -10.87 3.99
N LEU A 133 23.87 -10.20 4.83
CA LEU A 133 23.34 -8.86 4.57
C LEU A 133 24.47 -7.82 4.51
N PHE A 134 25.46 -7.93 5.39
CA PHE A 134 26.63 -7.04 5.41
C PHE A 134 27.58 -7.34 4.24
N VAL A 135 27.77 -8.62 3.90
CA VAL A 135 28.58 -9.02 2.73
C VAL A 135 28.01 -8.43 1.45
N ALA A 136 26.70 -8.59 1.21
CA ALA A 136 26.02 -8.00 0.05
C ALA A 136 26.08 -6.46 0.06
N TYR A 137 26.01 -5.83 1.22
CA TYR A 137 26.22 -4.40 1.36
C TYR A 137 27.63 -3.98 0.91
N ARG A 138 28.67 -4.69 1.36
CA ARG A 138 30.07 -4.38 0.98
C ARG A 138 30.30 -4.53 -0.52
N GLU A 139 29.77 -5.59 -1.13
CA GLU A 139 29.83 -5.80 -2.58
C GLU A 139 29.11 -4.70 -3.36
N THR A 140 27.92 -4.30 -2.92
CA THR A 140 27.16 -3.23 -3.56
C THR A 140 27.86 -1.88 -3.44
N VAL A 141 28.49 -1.57 -2.31
CA VAL A 141 29.32 -0.37 -2.12
C VAL A 141 30.52 -0.41 -3.07
N ALA A 142 31.29 -1.49 -3.10
CA ALA A 142 32.45 -1.63 -3.98
C ALA A 142 32.07 -1.45 -5.46
N ARG A 143 30.96 -2.06 -5.89
CA ARG A 143 30.43 -1.90 -7.25
C ARG A 143 30.06 -0.46 -7.57
N LYS A 144 29.39 0.25 -6.64
CA LYS A 144 28.97 1.65 -6.83
C LYS A 144 30.15 2.62 -6.81
N GLN A 145 31.21 2.31 -6.08
CA GLN A 145 32.48 3.05 -6.12
C GLN A 145 33.21 2.85 -7.45
N LYS A 146 33.24 1.61 -7.97
CA LYS A 146 33.85 1.30 -9.28
C LYS A 146 33.13 2.00 -10.44
N ASN A 147 31.80 2.01 -10.41
CA ASN A 147 30.96 2.61 -11.45
C ASN A 147 30.10 3.74 -10.85
N PRO A 148 30.68 4.92 -10.55
CA PRO A 148 29.92 6.03 -10.01
C PRO A 148 28.91 6.51 -11.06
N GLN A 149 27.66 6.67 -10.63
CA GLN A 149 26.61 7.12 -11.52
C GLN A 149 26.87 8.58 -11.92
N ARG A 150 27.25 8.78 -13.18
CA ARG A 150 27.46 10.12 -13.75
C ARG A 150 26.14 10.87 -13.72
N ARG A 151 26.09 12.02 -13.05
CA ARG A 151 24.93 12.90 -13.14
C ARG A 151 24.89 13.47 -14.55
N SER A 152 23.75 13.39 -15.21
CA SER A 152 23.53 14.13 -16.45
C SER A 152 23.75 15.62 -16.17
N PRO A 153 24.43 16.36 -17.06
CA PRO A 153 24.58 17.80 -16.92
C PRO A 153 23.21 18.44 -16.68
N ARG A 154 23.08 19.31 -15.68
CA ARG A 154 21.87 20.10 -15.52
C ARG A 154 21.84 21.12 -16.66
N LEU A 155 20.93 20.93 -17.61
CA LEU A 155 20.63 21.96 -18.60
C LEU A 155 19.96 23.10 -17.84
N HIS A 156 20.68 24.20 -17.68
CA HIS A 156 20.09 25.46 -17.26
C HIS A 156 19.40 26.04 -18.50
N TYR A 157 18.07 26.14 -18.47
CA TYR A 157 17.26 26.86 -19.45
C TYR A 157 17.02 28.28 -18.94
#